data_AF-A0A2N2M941-F1
#
_entry.id   AF-A0A2N2M941-F1
#
_cell.length_a   1.000
_cell.length_b   1.000
_cell.length_c   1.000
_cell.angle_alpha   90.00
_cell.angle_beta   90.00
_cell.angle_gamma   90.00
#
_symmetry.space_group_name_H-M   'P 1'
#
loop_
_entity.id
_entity.type
_entity.pdbx_description
1 polymer ?
#
loop_
_entity_poly.entity_id
_entity_poly.type
_entity_poly.pdbx_seq_one_letter_code
_entity_poly.pdbx_strand_id
1 'polypeptide(L)' 'LASLATRLGKPLTGRLMPIPGKKAGDATEFDFGYFANSRVINTDGQIVSAPIMSAAEIPLKPRKVHL' A
#
# COMPACT_ATOMS: atom_id res chain seq x y z
N LEU A 1 -0.63 5.00 -2.90
CA LEU A 1 -1.75 5.25 -1.97
C LEU A 1 -2.13 6.72 -1.92
N ALA A 2 -1.20 7.63 -1.58
CA ALA A 2 -1.45 9.07 -1.53
C ALA A 2 -2.12 9.63 -2.80
N SER A 3 -1.59 9.32 -3.99
CA SER A 3 -2.18 9.80 -5.25
C SER A 3 -3.61 9.31 -5.50
N LEU A 4 -3.95 8.11 -5.04
CA LEU A 4 -5.29 7.56 -5.16
C LEU A 4 -6.25 8.22 -4.15
N ALA A 5 -5.81 8.42 -2.91
CA ALA A 5 -6.55 9.16 -1.89
C ALA A 5 -6.87 10.59 -2.36
N THR A 6 -5.86 11.32 -2.87
CA THR A 6 -6.03 12.69 -3.40
C THR A 6 -6.96 12.73 -4.61
N ARG A 7 -6.87 11.74 -5.52
CA ARG A 7 -7.74 11.71 -6.71
C ARG A 7 -9.19 11.36 -6.40
N LEU A 8 -9.42 10.47 -5.44
CA LEU A 8 -10.78 10.02 -5.07
C LEU A 8 -11.43 10.88 -3.99
N GLY A 9 -10.66 11.74 -3.31
CA GLY A 9 -11.16 12.53 -2.18
C GLY A 9 -11.57 11.66 -0.98
N LYS A 10 -11.02 10.45 -0.86
CA LYS A 10 -11.35 9.50 0.21
C LYS A 10 -10.09 9.17 1.01
N PRO A 11 -10.16 9.09 2.35
CA PRO A 11 -9.03 8.68 3.17
C PRO A 11 -8.75 7.20 2.89
N LEU A 12 -7.72 6.93 2.09
CA LEU A 12 -7.27 5.58 1.81
C LEU A 12 -6.06 5.27 2.70
N THR A 13 -6.25 4.40 3.67
CA THR A 13 -5.18 3.87 4.51
C THR A 13 -4.77 2.49 4.01
N GLY A 14 -3.46 2.26 3.90
CA GLY A 14 -2.90 0.93 3.68
C GLY A 14 -1.81 0.72 4.72
N ARG A 15 -1.91 -0.35 5.51
CA ARG A 15 -0.89 -0.73 6.48
C ARG A 15 -0.09 -1.87 5.90
N LEU A 16 1.21 -1.65 5.68
CA LEU A 16 2.14 -2.72 5.33
C LEU A 16 2.74 -3.25 6.62
N MET A 17 2.68 -4.57 6.81
CA MET A 17 3.23 -5.25 7.97
C MET A 17 4.30 -6.23 7.50
N PRO A 18 5.58 -5.99 7.82
CA PRO A 18 6.62 -6.99 7.56
C PRO A 18 6.46 -8.14 8.55
N ILE A 19 6.46 -9.38 8.05
CA ILE A 19 6.40 -10.59 8.86
C ILE A 19 7.79 -11.25 8.85
N PRO A 20 8.59 -11.14 9.93
CA PRO A 20 9.92 -11.72 9.98
C PRO A 20 9.89 -13.24 9.75
N GLY A 21 10.77 -13.75 8.90
CA GLY A 21 10.97 -15.18 8.70
C GLY A 21 9.91 -15.90 7.85
N LYS A 22 8.87 -15.22 7.36
CA LYS A 22 7.88 -15.79 6.44
C LYS A 22 8.15 -15.32 5.00
N LYS A 23 7.96 -16.20 4.04
CA LYS A 23 8.10 -15.92 2.60
C LYS A 23 6.75 -15.67 1.96
N ALA A 24 6.74 -15.09 0.77
CA ALA A 24 5.53 -14.91 -0.02
C ALA A 24 4.79 -16.25 -0.20
N GLY A 25 3.47 -16.24 0.04
CA GLY A 25 2.61 -17.43 -0.02
C GLY A 25 2.41 -18.15 1.31
N ASP A 26 3.30 -17.91 2.30
CA ASP A 26 3.18 -18.53 3.62
C ASP A 26 1.91 -18.03 4.33
N ALA A 27 1.23 -18.95 5.00
CA ALA A 27 0.13 -18.58 5.87
C ALA A 27 0.67 -17.81 7.09
N THR A 28 0.02 -16.69 7.38
CA THR A 28 0.18 -15.99 8.65
C THR A 28 -0.58 -16.77 9.73
N GLU A 29 0.08 -17.08 10.83
CA GLU A 29 -0.51 -17.75 11.99
C GLU A 29 -0.59 -16.72 13.12
N PHE A 30 -1.54 -15.80 13.01
CA PHE A 30 -1.78 -14.83 14.07
C PHE A 30 -2.71 -15.48 15.10
N ASP A 31 -2.26 -15.56 16.35
CA ASP A 31 -3.06 -16.02 17.49
C ASP A 31 -3.90 -14.89 18.13
N PHE A 32 -4.10 -13.80 17.40
CA PHE A 32 -4.76 -12.60 17.91
C PHE A 32 -6.13 -12.47 17.27
N GLY A 33 -7.20 -12.48 18.08
CA GLY A 33 -8.60 -12.54 17.61
C GLY A 33 -9.08 -11.38 16.73
N TYR A 34 -8.27 -10.34 16.54
CA TYR A 34 -8.54 -9.23 15.62
C TYR A 34 -7.90 -9.40 14.24
N PHE A 35 -7.03 -10.39 14.06
CA PHE A 35 -6.38 -10.68 12.79
C PHE A 35 -6.93 -12.00 12.22
N ALA A 36 -7.46 -11.93 11.00
CA ALA A 36 -7.76 -13.12 10.22
C ALA A 36 -6.47 -13.65 9.60
N ASN A 37 -6.24 -14.95 9.70
CA ASN A 37 -5.12 -15.60 9.03
C ASN A 37 -5.25 -15.42 7.51
N SER A 38 -4.22 -14.85 6.91
CA SER A 38 -4.11 -14.61 5.47
C SER A 38 -2.78 -15.17 4.97
N ARG A 39 -2.41 -14.87 3.72
CA ARG A 39 -1.12 -15.25 3.15
C ARG A 39 -0.23 -14.03 3.00
N VAL A 40 1.07 -14.20 3.24
CA VAL A 40 2.07 -13.17 2.97
C VAL A 40 2.08 -12.90 1.46
N ILE A 41 1.86 -11.64 1.08
CA ILE A 41 1.87 -11.21 -0.31
C ILE A 41 3.32 -11.01 -0.74
N ASN A 42 3.66 -11.44 -1.96
CA ASN A 42 4.97 -11.14 -2.52
C ASN A 42 5.13 -9.63 -2.72
N THR A 43 6.22 -9.07 -2.20
CA THR A 43 6.60 -7.70 -2.51
C THR A 43 7.51 -7.73 -3.72
N ASP A 44 6.93 -7.70 -4.92
CA ASP A 44 7.67 -7.45 -6.17
C ASP A 44 8.12 -5.99 -6.21
N GLY A 45 9.08 -5.66 -5.34
CA GLY A 45 9.66 -4.33 -5.22
C GLY A 45 10.49 -4.03 -6.45
N GLN A 46 9.96 -3.20 -7.35
CA GLN A 46 10.77 -2.62 -8.41
C GLN A 46 11.72 -1.57 -7.82
N ILE A 47 12.89 -1.41 -8.43
CA ILE A 47 13.82 -0.34 -8.08
C ILE A 47 13.06 0.99 -8.21
N VAL A 48 12.97 1.71 -7.09
CA VAL A 48 12.34 3.01 -7.05
C VAL A 48 13.23 3.98 -7.84
N SER A 49 12.68 4.68 -8.82
CA SER A 49 13.38 5.67 -9.63
C SER A 49 12.72 7.05 -9.50
N ALA A 50 13.31 8.07 -10.14
CA ALA A 50 12.67 9.37 -10.26
C ALA A 50 11.27 9.20 -10.90
N PRO A 51 10.22 9.88 -10.40
CA PRO A 51 10.26 11.06 -9.53
C PRO A 51 10.16 10.76 -8.02
N ILE A 52 10.12 9.49 -7.59
CA ILE A 52 10.01 9.16 -6.15
C ILE A 52 11.36 9.39 -5.45
N MET A 53 12.47 9.18 -6.14
CA MET A 53 13.82 9.48 -5.64
C MET A 53 14.20 10.98 -5.70
N SER A 54 13.40 11.81 -6.38
CA SER A 54 13.65 13.25 -6.45
C SER A 54 12.62 14.01 -5.60
N ALA A 55 13.00 15.17 -5.08
CA ALA A 55 12.08 16.07 -4.38
C ALA A 55 11.16 16.83 -5.37
N ALA A 56 10.78 16.19 -6.48
CA ALA A 56 9.95 16.82 -7.50
C ALA A 56 8.51 16.99 -6.99
N GLU A 57 7.98 18.21 -7.07
CA GLU A 57 6.58 18.47 -6.75
C GLU A 57 5.68 17.88 -7.85
N ILE A 58 4.81 16.93 -7.47
CA ILE A 58 3.84 16.32 -8.38
C ILE A 58 2.45 16.88 -8.04
N PRO A 59 1.91 17.84 -8.83
CA PRO A 59 0.58 18.38 -8.58
C PRO A 59 -0.49 17.33 -8.86
N LEU A 60 -1.23 16.93 -7.82
CA LEU A 60 -2.32 15.96 -7.90
C LEU A 60 -3.66 16.67 -7.72
N LYS A 61 -4.48 16.72 -8.78
CA LYS A 61 -5.85 17.28 -8.72
C LYS A 61 -6.89 16.19 -8.45
N PRO A 62 -7.90 16.45 -7.60
CA PRO A 62 -9.05 15.57 -7.43
C PRO A 62 -9.76 15.32 -8.76
N ARG A 63 -10.22 14.10 -8.99
CA ARG A 63 -11.06 13.81 -10.17
C ARG A 63 -12.45 14.34 -9.89
N LYS A 64 -12.99 15.20 -10.77
CA LYS A 64 -14.41 15.57 -10.77
C LYS A 64 -15.23 14.33 -11.13
N VAL A 65 -15.78 13.64 -10.13
CA VAL A 65 -16.77 12.60 -10.35
C VAL A 65 -18.10 13.34 -10.53
N HIS A 66 -18.63 13.38 -11.74
CA HIS A 66 -19.99 13.86 -11.99
C HIS A 66 -20.92 12.82 -11.35
N LEU A 67 -21.61 13.22 -10.27
CA LEU A 67 -22.74 12.48 -9.72
C LEU A 67 -24.01 13.00 -10.38
#